data_AF-A0A401TL49-F1
#
_entry.id   AF-A0A401TL49-F1
#
_cell.length_a   1.000
_cell.length_b   1.000
_cell.length_c   1.000
_cell.angle_alpha   90.00
_cell.angle_beta   90.00
_cell.angle_gamma   90.00
#
_symmetry.space_group_name_H-M   'P 1'
#
loop_
_entity.id
_entity.type
_entity.pdbx_description
1 polymer ?
#
loop_
_entity_poly.entity_id
_entity_poly.type
_entity_poly.pdbx_seq_one_letter_code
_entity_poly.pdbx_strand_id
1 'polypeptide(L)' 'MAYLNAKKFVHRDLAARNCMVSEELTVKIGDFGMTRDIYETDYYRKGGKGLLPVRWMAPESLKDGIFSQHTDV' A
#
# COMPACT_ATOMS: atom_id res chain seq x y z
N MET A 1 5.14 5.94 6.06
CA MET A 1 3.68 5.70 5.92
C MET A 1 2.80 6.72 6.62
N ALA A 2 3.15 7.24 7.81
CA ALA A 2 2.31 8.20 8.55
C ALA A 2 1.77 9.37 7.70
N TYR A 3 2.58 9.96 6.82
CA TYR A 3 2.13 11.03 5.91
C TYR A 3 1.04 10.58 4.93
N LEU A 4 1.21 9.43 4.26
CA LEU A 4 0.21 8.89 3.33
C LEU A 4 -1.09 8.54 4.07
N ASN A 5 -0.97 7.92 5.25
CA ASN A 5 -2.11 7.58 6.08
C ASN A 5 -2.89 8.85 6.51
N ALA A 6 -2.20 9.90 6.95
CA ALA A 6 -2.81 11.17 7.29
C ALA A 6 -3.53 11.84 6.10
N LYS A 7 -3.07 11.55 4.87
CA LYS A 7 -3.68 12.01 3.61
C LYS A 7 -4.75 11.05 3.08
N LYS A 8 -5.11 10.00 3.83
CA LYS A 8 -6.07 8.96 3.43
C LYS A 8 -5.67 8.21 2.15
N PHE A 9 -4.37 8.01 1.95
CA PHE A 9 -3.84 7.14 0.91
C PHE A 9 -3.37 5.81 1.48
N VAL A 10 -3.69 4.72 0.78
CA VAL A 10 -3.19 3.36 1.04
C VAL A 10 -2.27 2.97 -0.11
N HIS A 11 -1.02 2.60 0.18
CA HIS A 11 0.01 2.28 -0.80
C HIS A 11 -0.24 0.94 -1.49
N ARG A 12 -0.62 -0.09 -0.72
CA ARG A 12 -1.00 -1.44 -1.19
C ARG A 12 0.12 -2.29 -1.80
N ASP A 13 1.33 -1.76 -1.85
CA ASP A 13 2.53 -2.45 -2.36
C ASP A 13 3.79 -1.90 -1.67
N LEU A 14 3.73 -1.71 -0.35
CA LEU A 14 4.91 -1.28 0.39
C LEU A 14 5.90 -2.44 0.51
N ALA A 15 7.06 -2.30 -0.13
CA ALA A 15 8.14 -3.27 -0.09
C ALA A 15 9.47 -2.58 -0.36
N ALA A 16 10.59 -3.21 0.04
CA ALA A 16 11.94 -2.66 -0.19
C ALA A 16 12.20 -2.31 -1.67
N ARG A 17 11.66 -3.09 -2.62
CA ARG A 17 11.74 -2.82 -4.06
C ARG A 17 11.13 -1.49 -4.50
N ASN A 18 10.19 -0.95 -3.70
CA ASN A 18 9.47 0.30 -3.97
C ASN A 18 9.99 1.44 -3.08
N CYS A 19 11.09 1.22 -2.37
CA CYS A 19 11.80 2.26 -1.62
C CYS A 19 13.05 2.69 -2.40
N MET A 20 13.23 3.99 -2.56
CA MET A 20 14.37 4.60 -3.23
C MET A 20 15.35 5.14 -2.17
N VAL A 21 16.65 5.01 -2.42
CA VAL A 21 17.70 5.50 -1.51
C VAL A 21 18.47 6.61 -2.22
N SER A 22 18.58 7.78 -1.58
CA SER A 22 19.39 8.90 -2.09
C SER A 22 20.88 8.70 -1.77
N GLU A 23 21.74 9.57 -2.32
CA GLU A 23 23.18 9.58 -2.05
C GLU A 23 23.48 9.77 -0.55
N GLU A 24 22.68 10.56 0.14
CA GLU A 24 22.78 10.82 1.58
C GLU A 24 22.12 9.72 2.44
N LEU A 25 21.90 8.53 1.87
CA LEU A 25 21.23 7.39 2.52
C LEU A 25 19.80 7.69 2.99
N THR A 26 19.15 8.72 2.42
CA THR A 26 17.76 9.04 2.75
C THR A 26 16.82 8.12 1.97
N VAL A 27 15.94 7.42 2.66
CA VAL A 27 14.94 6.53 2.05
C VAL A 27 13.65 7.30 1.75
N LYS A 28 13.15 7.18 0.52
CA LYS A 28 11.85 7.72 0.09
C LYS A 28 10.99 6.59 -0.46
N ILE A 29 9.71 6.64 -0.12
CA ILE A 29 8.70 5.69 -0.65
C ILE A 29 8.34 6.13 -2.07
N GLY A 30 8.36 5.18 -3.01
CA GLY A 30 8.05 5.38 -4.42
C GLY A 30 7.18 4.26 -4.99
N ASP A 31 7.00 4.27 -6.30
CA ASP A 31 6.08 3.40 -7.04
C ASP A 31 4.64 3.36 -6.47
N PHE A 32 3.85 4.36 -6.86
CA PHE A 32 2.46 4.51 -6.45
C PHE A 32 1.48 3.83 -7.43
N GLY A 33 1.94 2.93 -8.31
CA GLY A 33 1.10 2.30 -9.34
C GLY A 33 -0.11 1.53 -8.81
N MET A 34 -0.04 1.08 -7.55
CA MET A 34 -1.14 0.40 -6.85
C MET A 34 -1.85 1.26 -5.80
N THR A 35 -1.32 2.45 -5.52
CA THR A 35 -1.82 3.36 -4.48
C THR A 35 -3.22 3.85 -4.81
N ARG A 36 -4.07 3.91 -3.79
CA ARG A 36 -5.45 4.40 -3.93
C ARG A 36 -5.83 5.29 -2.77
N ASP A 37 -6.70 6.24 -3.09
CA ASP A 37 -7.39 7.07 -2.13
C ASP A 37 -8.60 6.31 -1.56
N ILE A 38 -8.90 6.53 -0.28
CA ILE A 38 -9.99 5.87 0.46
C ILE A 38 -11.03 6.87 0.99
N TYR A 39 -11.27 7.99 0.29
CA TYR A 39 -12.17 9.07 0.72
C TYR A 39 -13.56 8.65 1.23
N GLU A 40 -14.21 7.66 0.61
CA GLU A 40 -15.61 7.31 0.89
C GLU A 40 -15.79 6.07 1.79
N THR A 41 -14.80 5.19 1.84
CA THR A 41 -14.83 3.96 2.66
C THR A 41 -13.43 3.69 3.19
N ASP A 42 -13.30 3.48 4.52
CA ASP A 42 -12.01 3.23 5.20
C ASP A 42 -11.26 1.98 4.70
N TYR A 43 -11.85 1.23 3.78
CA TYR A 43 -11.22 0.13 3.09
C TYR A 43 -11.60 0.07 1.60
N TYR A 44 -10.67 -0.43 0.79
CA TYR A 44 -10.92 -0.79 -0.61
C TYR A 44 -11.02 -2.31 -0.76
N ARG A 45 -12.00 -2.78 -1.54
CA ARG A 45 -12.12 -4.20 -1.94
C ARG A 45 -11.76 -4.36 -3.42
N LYS A 46 -10.63 -5.01 -3.71
CA LYS A 46 -10.24 -5.25 -5.12
C LYS A 46 -11.09 -6.37 -5.73
N GLY A 47 -11.81 -6.08 -6.81
CA GLY A 47 -12.38 -7.08 -7.71
C GLY A 47 -11.41 -7.40 -8.87
N GLY A 48 -11.12 -8.68 -9.13
CA GLY A 48 -10.44 -9.13 -10.36
C GLY A 48 -9.03 -9.74 -10.21
N LYS A 49 -8.56 -10.40 -11.29
CA LYS A 49 -7.31 -11.20 -11.41
C LYS A 49 -6.06 -10.34 -11.70
N GLY A 50 -5.82 -9.28 -10.93
CA GLY A 50 -4.56 -8.54 -11.03
C GLY A 50 -3.42 -9.27 -10.32
N LEU A 51 -2.17 -9.10 -10.77
CA LEU A 51 -1.01 -9.51 -9.98
C LEU A 51 -1.03 -8.78 -8.63
N LEU A 52 -0.73 -9.51 -7.55
CA LEU A 52 -0.77 -9.02 -6.18
C LEU A 52 0.51 -9.44 -5.45
N PRO A 53 1.09 -8.58 -4.59
CA PRO A 53 2.32 -8.86 -3.86
C PRO A 53 2.04 -9.76 -2.64
N VAL A 54 1.57 -10.98 -2.85
CA VAL A 54 0.99 -11.85 -1.80
C VAL A 54 1.86 -12.08 -0.56
N ARG A 55 3.19 -11.99 -0.69
CA ARG A 55 4.14 -12.15 0.43
C ARG A 55 4.25 -10.91 1.34
N TRP A 56 3.69 -9.78 0.92
CA TRP A 56 3.68 -8.50 1.63
C TRP A 56 2.27 -8.05 2.03
N MET A 57 1.27 -8.91 1.86
CA MET A 57 -0.13 -8.59 2.12
C MET A 57 -0.58 -9.09 3.49
N ALA A 58 -1.41 -8.29 4.15
CA ALA A 58 -2.09 -8.69 5.37
C ALA A 58 -3.09 -9.85 5.12
N PRO A 59 -3.42 -10.67 6.14
CA PRO A 59 -4.34 -11.80 6.00
C PRO A 59 -5.71 -11.42 5.42
N GLU A 60 -6.29 -10.31 5.85
CA GLU A 60 -7.56 -9.76 5.36
C GLU A 60 -7.46 -9.27 3.90
N SER A 61 -6.29 -8.79 3.48
CA SER A 61 -6.05 -8.43 2.09
C SER A 61 -5.98 -9.67 1.20
N LEU A 62 -5.42 -10.78 1.71
CA LEU A 62 -5.35 -12.05 1.00
C LEU A 62 -6.73 -12.73 0.90
N LYS A 63 -7.47 -12.75 2.01
CA LYS A 63 -8.74 -13.47 2.12
C LYS A 63 -9.89 -12.71 1.46
N ASP A 64 -10.03 -11.43 1.78
CA ASP A 64 -11.23 -10.66 1.46
C ASP A 64 -10.96 -9.52 0.48
N GLY A 65 -9.69 -9.31 0.12
CA GLY A 65 -9.26 -8.23 -0.79
C GLY A 65 -9.32 -6.85 -0.15
N ILE A 66 -9.32 -6.78 1.19
CA ILE A 66 -9.43 -5.57 2.00
C ILE A 66 -8.08 -4.86 2.07
N PHE A 67 -8.05 -3.58 1.71
CA PHE A 67 -6.88 -2.72 1.86
C PHE A 67 -7.26 -1.51 2.70
N SER A 68 -6.50 -1.26 3.76
CA SER A 68 -6.65 -0.11 4.65
C SER A 68 -5.28 0.40 5.09
N GLN A 69 -5.25 1.47 5.87
CA GLN A 69 -4.00 1.99 6.45
C GLN A 69 -3.29 0.96 7.33
N HIS A 70 -4.04 0.03 7.94
CA HIS A 70 -3.49 -1.02 8.80
C HIS A 70 -2.79 -2.12 7.99
N THR A 71 -3.18 -2.30 6.73
CA THR A 71 -2.58 -3.31 5.84
C THR A 71 -1.25 -2.85 5.23
N ASP A 72 -0.90 -1.57 5.39
CA ASP A 72 0.40 -1.01 5.00
C ASP A 72 1.42 -1.01 6.18
N VAL A 73 1.04 -1.52 7.35
CA VAL A 73 1.86 -1.64 8.58
C VAL A 73 2.27 -3.09 8.77
#